data_AF-A0A822AAI5-F1
#
_entry.id   AF-A0A822AAI5-F1
#
_cell.length_a   1.000
_cell.length_b   1.000
_cell.length_c   1.000
_cell.angle_alpha   90.00
_cell.angle_beta   90.00
_cell.angle_gamma   90.00
#
_symmetry.space_group_name_H-M   'P 1'
#
loop_
_entity.id
_entity.type
_entity.pdbx_description
1 polymer ?
#
loop_
_entity_poly.entity_id
_entity_poly.type
_entity_poly.pdbx_seq_one_letter_code
_entity_poly.pdbx_strand_id
1 'polypeptide(L)'
;LKPHNLFSLPGYKIFRNDRPDRQGGGVLLAIRNNIICHEKLNRTIENNEGIAVQIETPLGHLLIASIYIPPNVRIHHELLQQIYNLNNNCLILGDLNASLQSMGSRRTNVKGRQLQQVLDEGYLQCIDNDLTTYARNNYEEKIDWILASQPTILFIDNVETEAPLGLKEDHKPLTFNLNMAADNKPSSPRLSFNSKSANWQLYRKTLNELLSNIDRTKTITTVEEIESYATTLTECIS
;
A
#
# COMPACT_ATOMS: atom_id res chain seq x y z
N LEU A 1 0.20 -21.47 9.78
CA LEU A 1 1.16 -22.57 10.07
C LEU A 1 1.13 -22.86 11.57
N LYS A 2 1.36 -24.10 12.03
CA LYS A 2 1.43 -24.35 13.48
C LYS A 2 2.77 -23.86 14.05
N PRO A 3 2.80 -23.35 15.29
CA PRO A 3 4.04 -23.14 16.04
C PRO A 3 4.82 -24.46 16.07
N HIS A 4 6.15 -24.41 15.91
CA HIS A 4 7.07 -25.56 15.90
C HIS A 4 7.03 -26.49 14.68
N ASN A 5 6.08 -26.33 13.75
CA ASN A 5 6.21 -26.99 12.45
C ASN A 5 7.25 -26.27 11.60
N LEU A 6 8.29 -27.01 11.19
CA LEU A 6 9.27 -26.56 10.22
C LEU A 6 8.55 -26.24 8.90
N PHE A 7 8.51 -24.96 8.56
CA PHE A 7 8.11 -24.50 7.23
C PHE A 7 9.37 -23.99 6.54
N SER A 8 9.67 -24.58 5.38
CA SER A 8 10.81 -24.18 4.55
C SER A 8 10.34 -23.99 3.12
N LEU A 9 10.80 -22.91 2.50
CA LEU A 9 10.61 -22.66 1.08
C LEU A 9 11.98 -22.72 0.38
N PRO A 10 12.23 -23.68 -0.53
CA PRO A 10 13.53 -23.81 -1.18
C PRO A 10 13.97 -22.51 -1.86
N GLY A 11 15.20 -22.08 -1.57
CA GLY A 11 15.75 -20.82 -2.09
C GLY A 11 15.41 -19.57 -1.27
N TYR A 12 14.71 -19.71 -0.15
CA TYR A 12 14.32 -18.58 0.72
C TYR A 12 14.71 -18.79 2.18
N LYS A 13 15.12 -17.69 2.83
CA LYS A 13 15.18 -17.53 4.28
C LYS A 13 13.79 -17.16 4.77
N ILE A 14 13.30 -17.89 5.78
CA ILE A 14 11.97 -17.69 6.36
C ILE A 14 12.11 -17.01 7.72
N PHE A 15 11.42 -15.89 7.88
CA PHE A 15 11.22 -15.18 9.14
C PHE A 15 9.74 -15.23 9.46
N ARG A 16 9.35 -15.62 10.68
CA ARG A 16 7.94 -15.73 11.07
C ARG A 16 7.68 -15.35 12.52
N ASN A 17 6.50 -14.78 12.75
CA ASN A 17 5.93 -14.55 14.06
C ASN A 17 4.64 -15.37 14.16
N ASP A 18 4.68 -16.45 14.94
CA ASP A 18 3.57 -17.38 15.11
C ASP A 18 2.76 -17.08 16.36
N ARG A 19 1.49 -17.50 16.37
CA ARG A 19 0.64 -17.52 17.57
C ARG A 19 0.74 -18.88 18.26
N PRO A 20 1.37 -18.99 19.44
CA PRO A 20 1.44 -20.26 20.16
C PRO A 20 0.06 -20.78 20.61
N ASP A 21 -0.84 -19.85 20.98
CA ASP A 21 -2.02 -20.20 21.78
C ASP A 21 -3.34 -20.32 20.99
N ARG A 22 -3.33 -20.10 19.66
CA ARG A 22 -4.56 -20.16 18.85
C ARG A 22 -4.32 -20.53 17.40
N GLN A 23 -5.36 -21.09 16.78
CA GLN A 23 -5.39 -21.37 15.35
C GLN A 23 -5.74 -20.10 14.56
N GLY A 24 -4.96 -19.82 13.51
CA GLY A 24 -5.16 -18.67 12.62
C GLY A 24 -4.40 -17.40 13.04
N GLY A 25 -3.94 -16.64 12.04
CA GLY A 25 -3.01 -15.52 12.17
C GLY A 25 -1.54 -15.94 12.09
N GLY A 26 -0.67 -15.06 12.57
CA GLY A 26 0.77 -15.08 12.35
C GLY A 26 1.16 -14.36 11.06
N VAL A 27 2.40 -13.89 11.02
CA VAL A 27 3.00 -13.21 9.86
C VAL A 27 4.29 -13.89 9.46
N LEU A 28 4.63 -13.80 8.17
CA LEU A 28 5.82 -14.43 7.59
C LEU A 28 6.42 -13.53 6.51
N LEU A 29 7.74 -13.44 6.50
CA LEU A 29 8.53 -12.91 5.39
C LEU A 29 9.41 -14.01 4.82
N ALA A 30 9.34 -14.20 3.50
CA ALA A 30 10.22 -15.10 2.76
C ALA A 30 11.15 -14.25 1.88
N ILE A 31 12.46 -14.35 2.11
CA ILE A 31 13.47 -13.56 1.40
C ILE A 31 14.41 -14.50 0.66
N ARG A 32 14.68 -14.24 -0.63
CA ARG A 32 15.58 -15.10 -1.43
C ARG A 32 16.96 -15.19 -0.77
N ASN A 33 17.58 -16.37 -0.84
CA ASN A 33 18.84 -16.67 -0.17
C ASN A 33 20.01 -15.77 -0.58
N ASN A 34 19.98 -15.26 -1.82
CA ASN A 34 21.01 -14.36 -2.37
C ASN A 34 20.87 -12.90 -1.90
N ILE A 35 19.81 -12.56 -1.15
CA ILE A 35 19.66 -11.24 -0.52
C ILE A 35 20.25 -11.32 0.90
N ILE A 36 21.15 -10.37 1.20
CA ILE A 36 21.67 -10.18 2.56
C ILE A 36 20.57 -9.53 3.40
N CYS A 37 20.24 -10.15 4.53
CA CYS A 37 19.12 -9.72 5.35
C CYS A 37 19.27 -10.11 6.83
N HIS A 38 18.66 -9.32 7.70
CA HIS A 38 18.68 -9.49 9.16
C HIS A 38 17.33 -9.15 9.78
N GLU A 39 16.78 -10.04 10.59
CA GLU A 39 15.58 -9.73 11.40
C GLU A 39 15.88 -8.56 12.35
N LYS A 40 14.98 -7.58 12.39
CA LYS A 40 15.06 -6.39 13.26
C LYS A 40 13.95 -6.33 14.29
N LEU A 41 12.79 -6.91 13.97
CA LEU A 41 11.63 -6.92 14.83
C LEU A 41 10.85 -8.22 14.62
N ASN A 42 10.45 -8.85 15.72
CA ASN A 42 9.54 -9.99 15.74
C ASN A 42 8.75 -9.93 17.04
N ARG A 43 7.55 -9.34 16.98
CA ARG A 43 6.73 -9.09 18.17
C ARG A 43 5.26 -8.93 17.85
N THR A 44 4.47 -9.13 18.89
CA THR A 44 3.04 -8.86 18.89
C THR A 44 2.76 -7.81 19.95
N ILE A 45 2.19 -6.67 19.55
CA ILE A 45 1.78 -5.61 20.48
C ILE A 45 0.26 -5.55 20.45
N GLU A 46 -0.38 -5.89 21.57
CA GLU A 46 -1.84 -5.77 21.69
C GLU A 46 -2.58 -6.48 20.53
N ASN A 47 -2.16 -7.71 20.21
CA ASN A 47 -2.65 -8.52 19.09
C ASN A 47 -2.40 -7.97 17.67
N ASN A 48 -1.58 -6.92 17.52
CA ASN A 48 -1.03 -6.50 16.24
C ASN A 48 0.26 -7.30 16.05
N GLU A 49 0.24 -8.26 15.13
CA GLU A 49 1.41 -9.08 14.81
C GLU A 49 2.29 -8.36 13.82
N GLY A 50 3.59 -8.32 14.11
CA GLY A 50 4.58 -7.74 13.22
C GLY A 50 5.86 -8.57 13.18
N ILE A 51 6.44 -8.62 11.98
CA ILE A 51 7.82 -9.01 11.77
C ILE A 51 8.46 -8.05 10.78
N ALA A 52 9.70 -7.65 11.02
CA ALA A 52 10.44 -6.77 10.12
C ALA A 52 11.87 -7.28 9.91
N VAL A 53 12.27 -7.29 8.64
CA VAL A 53 13.58 -7.76 8.19
C VAL A 53 14.23 -6.66 7.37
N GLN A 54 15.45 -6.29 7.75
CA GLN A 54 16.26 -5.35 6.98
C GLN A 54 16.99 -6.11 5.88
N ILE A 55 16.92 -5.60 4.65
CA ILE A 55 17.67 -6.10 3.51
C ILE A 55 18.73 -5.07 3.06
N GLU A 56 19.79 -5.56 2.44
CA GLU A 56 20.77 -4.71 1.76
C GLU A 56 20.35 -4.51 0.30
N THR A 57 20.33 -3.24 -0.13
CA THR A 57 20.05 -2.84 -1.51
C THR A 57 21.17 -1.94 -2.03
N PRO A 58 21.30 -1.75 -3.35
CA PRO A 58 22.24 -0.78 -3.92
C PRO A 58 22.03 0.66 -3.43
N LEU A 59 20.80 1.00 -3.02
CA LEU A 59 20.42 2.33 -2.51
C LEU A 59 20.52 2.44 -0.98
N GLY A 60 21.08 1.42 -0.31
CA GLY A 60 21.21 1.34 1.14
C GLY A 60 20.29 0.30 1.78
N HIS A 61 20.09 0.40 3.10
CA HIS A 61 19.24 -0.54 3.82
C HIS A 61 17.75 -0.22 3.68
N LEU A 62 16.96 -1.23 3.35
CA LEU A 62 15.49 -1.16 3.36
C LEU A 62 14.95 -2.09 4.45
N LEU A 63 14.02 -1.61 5.25
CA LEU A 63 13.27 -2.43 6.21
C LEU A 63 11.94 -2.86 5.61
N ILE A 64 11.73 -4.17 5.47
CA ILE A 64 10.46 -4.75 5.00
C ILE A 64 9.76 -5.37 6.19
N ALA A 65 8.52 -4.97 6.44
CA ALA A 65 7.69 -5.50 7.51
C ALA A 65 6.44 -6.18 6.96
N SER A 66 6.06 -7.30 7.57
CA SER A 66 4.76 -7.94 7.42
C SER A 66 3.98 -7.77 8.70
N ILE A 67 2.74 -7.27 8.59
CA ILE A 67 1.84 -7.04 9.71
C ILE A 67 0.49 -7.71 9.52
N TYR A 68 -0.11 -8.14 10.61
CA TYR A 68 -1.49 -8.64 10.64
C TYR A 68 -2.23 -8.07 11.83
N ILE A 69 -3.41 -7.49 11.57
CA ILE A 69 -4.28 -6.91 12.59
C ILE A 69 -5.66 -7.58 12.47
N PRO A 70 -6.04 -8.45 13.43
CA PRO A 70 -7.31 -9.17 13.38
C PRO A 70 -8.53 -8.25 13.24
N PRO A 71 -9.64 -8.71 12.64
CA PRO A 71 -10.85 -7.90 12.41
C PRO A 71 -11.33 -7.12 13.64
N ASN A 72 -11.35 -7.76 14.81
CA ASN A 72 -11.89 -7.21 16.06
C ASN A 72 -10.83 -6.54 16.95
N VAL A 73 -9.61 -6.33 16.44
CA VAL A 73 -8.51 -5.67 17.14
C VAL A 73 -8.30 -4.29 16.52
N ARG A 74 -7.96 -3.28 17.33
CA ARG A 74 -7.64 -1.93 16.84
C ARG A 74 -6.22 -1.85 16.29
N ILE A 75 -5.96 -0.91 15.39
CA ILE A 75 -4.58 -0.59 15.00
C ILE A 75 -3.88 0.03 16.19
N HIS A 76 -2.74 -0.56 16.58
CA HIS A 76 -1.84 0.01 17.59
C HIS A 76 -0.70 0.74 16.89
N HIS A 77 -0.76 2.08 16.92
CA HIS A 77 0.18 2.94 16.19
C HIS A 77 1.63 2.71 16.64
N GLU A 78 1.83 2.26 17.88
CA GLU A 78 3.15 1.93 18.42
C GLU A 78 3.91 0.92 17.55
N LEU A 79 3.25 -0.11 16.99
CA LEU A 79 3.94 -1.09 16.13
C LEU A 79 4.47 -0.43 14.86
N LEU A 80 3.64 0.40 14.20
CA LEU A 80 4.01 1.12 12.98
C LEU A 80 5.13 2.14 13.25
N GLN A 81 5.03 2.87 14.36
CA GLN A 81 6.06 3.83 14.79
C GLN A 81 7.37 3.11 15.14
N GLN A 82 7.33 1.96 15.81
CA GLN A 82 8.54 1.17 16.09
C GLN A 82 9.22 0.69 14.82
N ILE A 83 8.45 0.21 13.83
CA ILE A 83 8.99 -0.19 12.53
C ILE A 83 9.66 1.00 11.85
N TYR A 84 8.98 2.14 11.78
CA TYR A 84 9.52 3.36 11.17
C TYR A 84 10.78 3.87 11.89
N ASN A 85 10.81 3.81 13.23
CA ASN A 85 11.95 4.26 14.03
C ASN A 85 13.16 3.31 13.94
N LEU A 86 12.96 2.03 13.63
CA LEU A 86 14.06 1.09 13.36
C LEU A 86 14.80 1.45 12.07
N ASN A 87 14.06 1.86 11.05
CA ASN A 87 14.60 2.40 9.80
C ASN A 87 13.50 3.19 9.09
N ASN A 88 13.72 4.48 8.86
CA ASN A 88 12.76 5.35 8.20
C ASN A 88 12.71 5.16 6.67
N ASN A 89 13.54 4.29 6.10
CA ASN A 89 13.42 3.74 4.76
C ASN A 89 12.76 2.35 4.87
N CYS A 90 11.43 2.32 4.81
CA CYS A 90 10.66 1.13 5.13
C CYS A 90 9.45 0.91 4.22
N LEU A 91 9.08 -0.37 4.15
CA LEU A 91 7.92 -0.91 3.47
C LEU A 91 7.16 -1.81 4.45
N ILE A 92 5.89 -1.51 4.69
CA ILE A 92 5.03 -2.25 5.61
C ILE A 92 3.86 -2.82 4.80
N LEU A 93 3.70 -4.14 4.88
CA LEU A 93 2.74 -4.89 4.08
C LEU A 93 1.82 -5.70 5.00
N GLY A 94 0.55 -5.84 4.64
CA GLY A 94 -0.26 -6.93 5.15
C GLY A 94 -1.73 -6.63 5.33
N ASP A 95 -2.42 -7.53 6.03
CA ASP A 95 -3.84 -7.45 6.32
C ASP A 95 -4.09 -6.63 7.60
N LEU A 96 -4.51 -5.38 7.43
CA LEU A 96 -4.84 -4.50 8.54
C LEU A 96 -6.32 -4.62 8.89
N ASN A 97 -7.14 -5.32 8.10
CA ASN A 97 -8.60 -5.34 8.21
C ASN A 97 -9.22 -3.91 8.22
N ALA A 98 -8.52 -2.93 7.64
CA ALA A 98 -8.88 -1.53 7.64
C ALA A 98 -9.51 -1.19 6.29
N SER A 99 -10.73 -0.65 6.29
CA SER A 99 -11.41 -0.23 5.06
C SER A 99 -11.51 1.29 5.00
N LEU A 100 -11.18 1.88 3.85
CA LEU A 100 -11.11 3.32 3.62
C LEU A 100 -11.94 3.70 2.40
N GLN A 101 -13.03 4.46 2.59
CA GLN A 101 -13.88 4.88 1.48
C GLN A 101 -13.15 5.75 0.47
N SER A 102 -12.19 6.57 0.94
CA SER A 102 -11.32 7.39 0.09
C SER A 102 -10.41 6.59 -0.82
N MET A 103 -10.26 5.28 -0.58
CA MET A 103 -9.34 4.37 -1.27
C MET A 103 -10.11 3.13 -1.78
N GLY A 104 -11.30 3.33 -2.35
CA GLY A 104 -12.06 2.29 -3.05
C GLY A 104 -12.89 1.33 -2.18
N SER A 105 -12.88 1.44 -0.86
CA SER A 105 -13.77 0.64 0.00
C SER A 105 -15.21 1.16 -0.01
N ARG A 106 -16.20 0.32 0.31
CA ARG A 106 -17.62 0.76 0.36
C ARG A 106 -17.86 1.79 1.47
N ARG A 107 -17.18 1.60 2.60
CA ARG A 107 -17.30 2.44 3.80
C ARG A 107 -15.97 2.47 4.55
N THR A 108 -15.73 3.58 5.25
CA THR A 108 -14.61 3.67 6.21
C THR A 108 -14.99 3.01 7.53
N ASN A 109 -14.29 1.93 7.90
CA ASN A 109 -14.50 1.27 9.20
C ASN A 109 -13.68 1.95 10.33
N VAL A 110 -13.79 1.45 11.56
CA VAL A 110 -13.05 2.00 12.72
C VAL A 110 -11.55 2.01 12.47
N LYS A 111 -11.01 0.89 11.97
CA LYS A 111 -9.58 0.77 11.65
C LYS A 111 -9.16 1.62 10.47
N GLY A 112 -10.02 1.82 9.47
CA GLY A 112 -9.80 2.76 8.39
C GLY A 112 -9.57 4.17 8.92
N ARG A 113 -10.37 4.62 9.90
CA ARG A 113 -10.12 5.93 10.55
C ARG A 113 -8.77 5.98 11.27
N GLN A 114 -8.35 4.89 11.92
CA GLN A 114 -7.03 4.82 12.57
C GLN A 114 -5.88 4.82 11.54
N LEU A 115 -6.04 4.07 10.45
CA LEU A 115 -5.08 4.07 9.35
C LEU A 115 -4.99 5.46 8.73
N GLN A 116 -6.12 6.14 8.51
CA GLN A 116 -6.13 7.53 8.02
C GLN A 116 -5.35 8.45 8.96
N GLN A 117 -5.51 8.33 10.28
CA GLN A 117 -4.73 9.12 11.24
C GLN A 117 -3.23 8.88 11.10
N VAL A 118 -2.81 7.62 10.91
CA VAL A 118 -1.40 7.29 10.66
C VAL A 118 -0.89 7.92 9.35
N LEU A 119 -1.69 7.89 8.28
CA LEU A 119 -1.33 8.49 7.00
C LEU A 119 -1.27 10.02 7.10
N ASP A 120 -2.14 10.64 7.89
CA ASP A 120 -2.18 12.09 8.11
C ASP A 120 -0.92 12.61 8.85
N GLU A 121 -0.21 11.75 9.59
CA GLU A 121 1.09 12.07 10.19
C GLU A 121 2.21 12.23 9.12
N GLY A 122 2.02 11.68 7.92
CA GLY A 122 2.84 11.95 6.73
C GLY A 122 4.17 11.18 6.61
N TYR A 123 4.53 10.34 7.58
CA TYR A 123 5.76 9.53 7.54
C TYR A 123 5.61 8.22 6.75
N LEU A 124 4.37 7.78 6.56
CA LEU A 124 3.98 6.66 5.69
C LEU A 124 2.94 7.14 4.69
N GLN A 125 2.99 6.57 3.49
CA GLN A 125 2.02 6.78 2.44
C GLN A 125 1.48 5.43 1.97
N CYS A 126 0.22 5.42 1.54
CA CYS A 126 -0.42 4.25 0.97
C CYS A 126 -0.18 4.20 -0.54
N ILE A 127 0.08 3.00 -1.06
CA ILE A 127 0.19 2.73 -2.50
C ILE A 127 -0.78 1.60 -2.80
N ASP A 128 -1.59 1.77 -3.84
CA ASP A 128 -2.52 0.73 -4.26
C ASP A 128 -2.94 0.89 -5.74
N ASN A 129 -3.83 0.02 -6.21
CA ASN A 129 -4.37 -0.02 -7.57
C ASN A 129 -5.91 0.08 -7.63
N ASP A 130 -6.54 0.63 -6.59
CA ASP A 130 -7.99 0.77 -6.40
C ASP A 130 -8.82 -0.53 -6.37
N LEU A 131 -8.22 -1.70 -6.57
CA LEU A 131 -8.93 -2.98 -6.52
C LEU A 131 -9.14 -3.46 -5.08
N THR A 132 -10.22 -4.23 -4.89
CA THR A 132 -10.51 -4.93 -3.62
C THR A 132 -9.52 -6.06 -3.42
N THR A 133 -9.13 -6.34 -2.18
CA THR A 133 -8.11 -7.36 -1.84
C THR A 133 -8.71 -8.56 -1.12
N TYR A 134 -10.00 -8.53 -0.81
CA TYR A 134 -10.73 -9.64 -0.21
C TYR A 134 -12.08 -9.81 -0.87
N ALA A 135 -12.48 -11.04 -1.14
CA ALA A 135 -13.79 -11.38 -1.67
C ALA A 135 -14.34 -12.65 -1.01
N ARG A 136 -15.61 -12.64 -0.59
CA ARG A 136 -16.31 -13.82 -0.09
C ARG A 136 -17.83 -13.65 -0.16
N ASN A 137 -18.55 -14.59 -0.76
CA ASN A 137 -20.03 -14.61 -0.75
C ASN A 137 -20.66 -13.27 -1.19
N ASN A 138 -20.21 -12.71 -2.33
CA ASN A 138 -20.64 -11.39 -2.87
C ASN A 138 -20.25 -10.16 -2.02
N TYR A 139 -19.43 -10.34 -1.00
CA TYR A 139 -18.82 -9.24 -0.26
C TYR A 139 -17.38 -9.05 -0.74
N GLU A 140 -17.04 -7.82 -1.12
CA GLU A 140 -15.69 -7.44 -1.48
C GLU A 140 -15.27 -6.21 -0.68
N GLU A 141 -14.02 -6.18 -0.25
CA GLU A 141 -13.45 -5.08 0.50
C GLU A 141 -11.94 -4.96 0.23
N LYS A 142 -11.40 -3.76 0.44
CA LYS A 142 -9.95 -3.51 0.44
C LYS A 142 -9.49 -3.44 1.89
N ILE A 143 -8.69 -4.43 2.29
CA ILE A 143 -8.24 -4.59 3.68
C ILE A 143 -6.75 -4.91 3.82
N ASP A 144 -6.10 -5.24 2.71
CA ASP A 144 -4.67 -5.47 2.59
C ASP A 144 -4.00 -4.21 2.05
N TRP A 145 -2.91 -3.78 2.69
CA TRP A 145 -2.30 -2.49 2.41
C TRP A 145 -0.80 -2.58 2.18
N ILE A 146 -0.31 -1.73 1.28
CA ILE A 146 1.10 -1.44 1.05
C ILE A 146 1.34 -0.02 1.56
N LEU A 147 2.10 0.09 2.66
CA LEU A 147 2.50 1.37 3.24
C LEU A 147 4.00 1.55 3.06
N ALA A 148 4.42 2.68 2.52
CA ALA A 148 5.83 2.96 2.27
C ALA A 148 6.20 4.35 2.76
N SER A 149 7.42 4.49 3.28
CA SER A 149 7.99 5.79 3.61
C SER A 149 8.68 6.42 2.40
N GLN A 150 9.05 7.69 2.53
CA GLN A 150 9.99 8.32 1.60
C GLN A 150 11.43 7.91 1.96
N PRO A 151 12.30 7.61 0.98
CA PRO A 151 12.06 7.61 -0.46
C PRO A 151 11.54 6.27 -1.02
N THR A 152 11.34 5.23 -0.20
CA THR A 152 10.94 3.88 -0.65
C THR A 152 9.76 3.88 -1.62
N ILE A 153 8.72 4.68 -1.34
CA ILE A 153 7.52 4.79 -2.19
C ILE A 153 7.83 5.18 -3.65
N LEU A 154 8.90 5.95 -3.90
CA LEU A 154 9.27 6.40 -5.24
C LEU A 154 9.82 5.27 -6.13
N PHE A 155 10.17 4.14 -5.53
CA PHE A 155 10.72 2.98 -6.23
C PHE A 155 9.69 1.88 -6.45
N ILE A 156 8.43 2.09 -6.05
CA ILE A 156 7.36 1.12 -6.20
C ILE A 156 6.55 1.46 -7.46
N ASP A 157 6.40 0.47 -8.35
CA ASP A 157 5.47 0.54 -9.48
C ASP A 157 4.84 -0.84 -9.76
N ASN A 158 3.96 -0.87 -10.76
CA ASN A 158 3.27 -2.07 -11.22
C ASN A 158 2.52 -2.81 -10.10
N VAL A 159 1.77 -2.06 -9.29
CA VAL A 159 0.97 -2.62 -8.20
C VAL A 159 -0.27 -3.30 -8.80
N GLU A 160 -0.35 -4.62 -8.64
CA GLU A 160 -1.39 -5.46 -9.22
C GLU A 160 -2.06 -6.30 -8.15
N THR A 161 -3.36 -6.56 -8.34
CA THR A 161 -4.15 -7.43 -7.47
C THR A 161 -4.39 -8.70 -8.24
N GLU A 162 -3.79 -9.78 -7.76
CA GLU A 162 -3.83 -11.08 -8.39
C GLU A 162 -5.12 -11.84 -8.05
N ALA A 163 -5.38 -12.89 -8.81
CA ALA A 163 -6.43 -13.85 -8.46
C ALA A 163 -6.13 -14.53 -7.10
N PRO A 164 -7.15 -14.90 -6.32
CA PRO A 164 -6.96 -15.62 -5.05
C PRO A 164 -6.10 -16.88 -5.22
N LEU A 165 -5.26 -17.15 -4.21
CA LEU A 165 -4.48 -18.38 -4.20
C LEU A 165 -5.35 -19.56 -3.76
N GLY A 166 -5.69 -20.42 -4.71
CA GLY A 166 -6.45 -21.64 -4.48
C GLY A 166 -7.92 -21.54 -4.90
N LEU A 167 -8.74 -22.43 -4.37
CA LEU A 167 -10.13 -22.62 -4.83
C LEU A 167 -11.19 -21.87 -4.00
N LYS A 168 -10.77 -21.13 -2.97
CA LYS A 168 -11.70 -20.40 -2.09
C LYS A 168 -11.59 -18.91 -2.37
N GLU A 169 -12.74 -18.28 -2.58
CA GLU A 169 -12.89 -16.83 -2.50
C GLU A 169 -12.43 -16.37 -1.11
N ASP A 170 -11.37 -15.57 -1.08
CA ASP A 170 -10.72 -15.07 0.13
C ASP A 170 -9.86 -13.84 -0.23
N HIS A 171 -8.73 -13.65 0.46
CA HIS A 171 -7.71 -12.66 0.09
C HIS A 171 -7.13 -12.88 -1.32
N LYS A 172 -6.91 -11.76 -1.99
CA LYS A 172 -6.27 -11.59 -3.30
C LYS A 172 -4.87 -11.04 -3.08
N PRO A 173 -3.80 -11.72 -3.51
CA PRO A 173 -2.44 -11.24 -3.34
C PRO A 173 -2.21 -9.91 -4.04
N LEU A 174 -1.40 -9.05 -3.43
CA LEU A 174 -0.85 -7.87 -4.07
C LEU A 174 0.57 -8.17 -4.55
N THR A 175 0.86 -7.83 -5.80
CA THR A 175 2.19 -7.88 -6.41
C THR A 175 2.62 -6.47 -6.79
N PHE A 176 3.92 -6.21 -6.74
CA PHE A 176 4.49 -4.93 -7.14
C PHE A 176 5.97 -5.09 -7.45
N ASN A 177 6.52 -4.16 -8.22
CA ASN A 177 7.95 -4.07 -8.46
C ASN A 177 8.56 -3.05 -7.49
N LEU A 178 9.78 -3.36 -7.06
CA LEU A 178 10.58 -2.47 -6.24
C LEU A 178 11.91 -2.21 -6.96
N ASN A 179 11.97 -1.10 -7.68
CA ASN A 179 13.05 -0.75 -8.59
C ASN A 179 14.23 -0.12 -7.85
N MET A 180 15.03 -0.98 -7.21
CA MET A 180 16.23 -0.60 -6.45
C MET A 180 17.52 -0.64 -7.26
N ALA A 181 17.42 -0.83 -8.59
CA ALA A 181 18.57 -0.68 -9.46
C ALA A 181 19.04 0.78 -9.39
N ALA A 182 20.34 0.99 -9.29
CA ALA A 182 20.95 2.29 -9.53
C ALA A 182 20.90 2.58 -11.03
N ASP A 183 19.69 2.74 -11.58
CA ASP A 183 19.58 3.50 -12.81
C ASP A 183 19.98 4.93 -12.46
N ASN A 184 20.89 5.50 -13.25
CA ASN A 184 21.13 6.93 -13.28
C ASN A 184 19.87 7.65 -13.77
N LYS A 185 18.74 7.53 -13.07
CA LYS A 185 17.63 8.45 -13.22
C LYS A 185 18.20 9.78 -12.72
N PRO A 186 18.33 10.81 -13.58
CA PRO A 186 18.69 12.13 -13.10
C PRO A 186 17.72 12.46 -11.99
N SER A 187 18.23 12.94 -10.85
CA SER A 187 17.43 13.36 -9.70
C SER A 187 16.20 14.08 -10.20
N SER A 188 15.03 13.44 -10.15
CA SER A 188 13.80 14.12 -10.49
C SER A 188 13.70 15.28 -9.50
N PRO A 189 13.48 16.52 -9.97
CA PRO A 189 13.28 17.62 -9.05
C PRO A 189 12.15 17.19 -8.11
N ARG A 190 12.42 17.19 -6.80
CA ARG A 190 11.40 16.94 -5.78
C ARG A 190 10.30 17.96 -6.02
N LEU A 191 9.21 17.55 -6.68
CA LEU A 191 7.99 18.32 -6.73
C LEU A 191 7.37 18.25 -5.35
N SER A 192 7.85 19.07 -4.42
CA SER A 192 7.11 19.35 -3.20
C SER A 192 6.02 20.35 -3.56
N PHE A 193 4.81 19.87 -3.78
CA PHE A 193 3.68 20.75 -3.92
C PHE A 193 3.41 21.42 -2.56
N ASN A 194 3.68 22.72 -2.46
CA ASN A 194 3.27 23.50 -1.29
C ASN A 194 1.76 23.76 -1.40
N SER A 195 0.96 22.78 -0.97
CA SER A 195 -0.50 22.85 -0.96
C SER A 195 -1.05 24.00 -0.11
N LYS A 196 -0.26 24.51 0.85
CA LYS A 196 -0.61 25.69 1.67
C LYS A 196 -0.45 27.01 0.94
N SER A 197 0.38 27.09 -0.10
CA SER A 197 0.52 28.27 -0.96
C SER A 197 -0.28 28.18 -2.26
N ALA A 198 -0.97 27.06 -2.51
CA ALA A 198 -1.80 26.89 -3.70
C ALA A 198 -3.05 27.80 -3.62
N ASN A 199 -3.24 28.65 -4.63
CA ASN A 199 -4.43 29.50 -4.74
C ASN A 199 -5.58 28.70 -5.35
N TRP A 200 -6.26 27.92 -4.50
CA TRP A 200 -7.39 27.07 -4.89
C TRP A 200 -8.56 27.85 -5.49
N GLN A 201 -8.73 29.12 -5.13
CA GLN A 201 -9.78 29.98 -5.70
C GLN A 201 -9.48 30.33 -7.16
N LEU A 202 -8.23 30.68 -7.48
CA LEU A 202 -7.78 30.92 -8.84
C LEU A 202 -7.87 29.65 -9.69
N TYR A 203 -7.35 28.53 -9.17
CA TYR A 203 -7.45 27.22 -9.83
C TYR A 203 -8.90 26.87 -10.17
N ARG A 204 -9.80 26.97 -9.18
CA ARG A 204 -11.23 26.68 -9.37
C ARG A 204 -11.88 27.63 -10.39
N LYS A 205 -11.51 28.90 -10.40
CA LYS A 205 -12.00 29.87 -11.38
C LYS A 205 -11.56 29.49 -12.80
N THR A 206 -10.26 29.25 -13.00
CA THR A 206 -9.69 28.87 -14.29
C THR A 206 -10.27 27.54 -14.79
N LEU A 207 -10.38 26.54 -13.91
CA LEU A 207 -10.97 25.25 -14.25
C LEU A 207 -12.43 25.40 -14.68
N ASN A 208 -13.22 26.20 -13.97
CA ASN A 208 -14.62 26.44 -14.33
C ASN A 208 -14.76 27.18 -15.67
N GLU A 209 -13.87 28.12 -15.98
CA GLU A 209 -13.83 28.80 -17.28
C GLU A 209 -13.49 27.82 -18.41
N LEU A 210 -12.49 26.96 -18.23
CA LEU A 210 -12.12 25.91 -19.20
C LEU A 210 -13.25 24.90 -19.41
N LEU A 211 -13.86 24.42 -18.32
CA LEU A 211 -14.99 23.48 -18.37
C LEU A 211 -16.30 24.09 -18.89
N SER A 212 -16.40 25.42 -19.00
CA SER A 212 -17.55 26.10 -19.61
C SER A 212 -17.51 26.09 -21.14
N ASN A 213 -16.32 25.89 -21.72
CA ASN A 213 -16.13 25.76 -23.16
C ASN A 213 -16.40 24.34 -23.68
N ILE A 214 -16.60 23.38 -22.78
CA ILE A 214 -16.94 22.00 -23.14
C ILE A 214 -18.44 21.92 -23.38
N ASP A 215 -18.83 21.56 -24.61
CA ASP A 215 -20.23 21.31 -24.96
C ASP A 215 -20.72 20.01 -24.29
N ARG A 216 -21.45 20.17 -23.19
CA ARG A 216 -22.03 19.06 -22.40
C ARG A 216 -23.26 18.44 -23.04
N THR A 217 -23.75 18.99 -24.15
CA THR A 217 -24.94 18.50 -24.85
C THR A 217 -24.59 17.57 -26.02
N LYS A 218 -23.31 17.45 -26.35
CA LYS A 218 -22.83 16.54 -27.39
C LYS A 218 -22.97 15.09 -26.95
N THR A 219 -23.86 14.35 -27.61
CA THR A 219 -23.98 12.90 -27.44
C THR A 219 -22.77 12.22 -28.08
N ILE A 220 -21.94 11.58 -27.25
CA ILE A 220 -20.76 10.83 -27.68
C ILE A 220 -21.22 9.43 -28.11
N THR A 221 -20.96 9.05 -29.35
CA THR A 221 -21.46 7.78 -29.92
C THR A 221 -20.38 6.91 -30.56
N THR A 222 -19.16 7.44 -30.80
CA THR A 222 -18.03 6.66 -31.32
C THR A 222 -16.84 6.64 -30.36
N VAL A 223 -15.93 5.68 -30.58
CA VAL A 223 -14.71 5.53 -29.78
C VAL A 223 -13.77 6.72 -29.97
N GLU A 224 -13.66 7.26 -31.20
CA GLU A 224 -12.83 8.43 -31.46
C GLU A 224 -13.34 9.68 -30.74
N GLU A 225 -14.67 9.81 -30.57
CA GLU A 225 -15.26 10.90 -29.81
C GLU A 225 -15.00 10.79 -28.31
N ILE A 226 -14.92 9.57 -27.77
CA ILE A 226 -14.54 9.31 -26.37
C ILE A 226 -13.09 9.73 -26.14
N GLU A 227 -12.17 9.32 -27.01
CA GLU A 227 -10.74 9.63 -26.88
C GLU A 227 -10.47 11.14 -27.01
N SER A 228 -11.14 11.80 -27.96
CA SER A 228 -11.05 13.26 -28.13
C SER A 228 -11.59 14.02 -26.91
N TYR A 229 -12.70 13.55 -26.33
CA TYR A 229 -13.28 14.15 -25.12
C TYR A 229 -12.38 13.94 -23.89
N ALA A 230 -11.83 12.74 -23.71
CA ALA A 230 -10.89 12.42 -22.64
C ALA A 230 -9.61 13.25 -22.74
N THR A 231 -9.10 13.46 -23.95
CA THR A 231 -7.94 14.33 -24.21
C THR A 231 -8.24 15.77 -23.80
N THR A 232 -9.40 16.30 -24.21
CA THR A 232 -9.83 17.67 -23.87
C THR A 232 -9.96 17.88 -22.35
N LEU A 233 -10.48 16.90 -21.62
CA LEU A 233 -10.57 16.96 -20.16
C LEU A 233 -9.20 16.88 -19.49
N THR A 234 -8.29 16.10 -20.04
CA THR A 234 -6.92 15.96 -19.51
C THR A 234 -6.15 17.27 -19.66
N GLU A 235 -6.30 17.94 -20.80
CA GLU A 235 -5.71 19.27 -21.06
C GLU A 235 -6.29 20.37 -20.15
N CYS A 236 -7.49 20.20 -19.61
CA CYS A 236 -8.08 21.16 -18.67
C CYS A 236 -7.46 21.07 -17.25
N ILE A 237 -6.79 19.97 -16.93
CA ILE A 237 -6.31 19.65 -15.57
C ILE A 237 -4.77 19.69 -15.49
N SER A 238 -4.08 19.60 -16.64
CA SER A 238 -2.62 19.79 -16.78
C SER A 238 -2.18 21.24 -16.60
#